data_AF-A0A832R5Z7-F1
#
_entry.id   AF-A0A832R5Z7-F1
#
_cell.length_a   1.000
_cell.length_b   1.000
_cell.length_c   1.000
_cell.angle_alpha   90.00
_cell.angle_beta   90.00
_cell.angle_gamma   90.00
#
_symmetry.space_group_name_H-M   'P 1'
#
loop_
_entity.id
_entity.type
_entity.pdbx_description
1 polymer ?
#
loop_
_entity_poly.entity_id
_entity_poly.type
_entity_poly.pdbx_seq_one_letter_code
_entity_poly.pdbx_strand_id
1 'polypeptide(L)' 'MQEEDHGWGYEGIAFQALLPEQGACPVGTAPVWRLFNDRVAQLDSNHRFVASGETYQAMMAQGWLGEGVAFCSPQS' A
#
# COMPACT_ATOMS: atom_id res chain seq x y z
N MET A 1 -2.96 5.38 38.45
CA MET A 1 -3.03 5.63 36.99
C MET A 1 -2.16 4.55 36.36
N GLN A 2 -2.78 3.44 35.94
CA GLN A 2 -2.09 2.41 35.16
C GLN A 2 -2.39 2.74 33.70
N GLU A 3 -1.34 3.05 32.95
CA GLU A 3 -1.41 3.24 31.50
C GLU A 3 -1.75 1.87 30.90
N GLU A 4 -2.84 1.78 30.13
CA GLU A 4 -3.19 0.53 29.47
C GLU A 4 -2.17 0.25 28.38
N ASP A 5 -1.35 -0.79 28.57
CA ASP A 5 -0.41 -1.25 27.56
C ASP A 5 -1.21 -1.85 26.40
N HIS A 6 -1.40 -1.05 25.35
CA HIS A 6 -2.18 -1.42 24.18
C HIS A 6 -1.50 -2.50 23.30
N GLY A 7 -0.36 -3.09 23.72
CA GLY A 7 0.36 -4.14 22.99
C GLY A 7 1.03 -3.66 21.71
N TRP A 8 0.86 -2.40 21.35
CA TRP A 8 1.40 -1.75 20.15
C TRP A 8 2.23 -0.54 20.57
N GLY A 9 3.54 -0.60 20.32
CA GLY A 9 4.48 0.50 20.51
C GLY A 9 4.91 1.09 19.17
N TYR A 10 5.10 2.41 19.12
CA TYR A 10 5.72 3.05 17.96
C TYR A 10 7.23 2.74 17.92
N GLU A 11 7.68 2.04 16.89
CA GLU A 11 9.07 1.58 16.75
C GLU A 11 9.98 2.52 15.93
N GLY A 12 9.44 3.65 15.44
CA GLY A 12 10.17 4.56 14.56
C GLY A 12 9.99 4.28 13.07
N ILE A 13 10.77 5.00 12.25
CA ILE A 13 10.72 4.87 10.78
C ILE A 13 11.72 3.81 10.34
N ALA A 14 11.24 2.69 9.83
CA ALA A 14 12.08 1.57 9.38
C ALA A 14 12.68 1.78 7.98
N PHE A 15 11.96 2.44 7.07
CA PHE A 15 12.42 2.69 5.70
C PHE A 15 11.75 3.92 5.08
N GLN A 16 12.36 4.39 4.00
CA GLN A 16 11.80 5.38 3.08
C GLN A 16 11.64 4.72 1.72
N ALA A 17 10.61 5.12 0.97
CA ALA A 17 10.36 4.61 -0.37
C ALA A 17 10.37 5.77 -1.38
N LEU A 18 10.78 5.47 -2.62
CA LEU A 18 10.77 6.44 -3.70
C LEU A 18 9.33 6.64 -4.19
N LEU A 19 8.93 7.89 -4.41
CA LEU A 19 7.62 8.19 -4.98
C LEU A 19 7.65 8.06 -6.51
N PRO A 20 6.54 7.64 -7.13
CA PRO A 20 6.42 7.65 -8.58
C PRO A 20 6.37 9.09 -9.11
N GLU A 21 6.91 9.29 -10.31
CA GLU A 21 6.79 10.54 -11.05
C GLU A 21 5.77 10.33 -12.17
N GLN A 22 4.73 11.17 -12.21
CA GLN A 22 3.65 11.07 -13.21
C GLN A 22 3.01 9.67 -13.30
N GLY A 23 2.93 8.96 -12.15
CA GLY A 23 2.35 7.61 -12.05
C GLY A 23 3.29 6.48 -12.50
N ALA A 24 4.53 6.77 -12.86
CA ALA A 24 5.53 5.80 -13.25
C ALA A 24 6.74 5.80 -12.31
N CYS A 25 7.42 4.65 -12.24
CA CYS A 25 8.62 4.50 -11.43
C CYS A 25 9.88 4.82 -12.24
N PRO A 26 10.89 5.48 -11.63
CA PRO A 26 12.16 5.74 -12.30
C PRO A 26 12.86 4.44 -12.73
N VAL A 27 13.74 4.57 -13.73
CA VAL A 27 14.56 3.46 -14.23
C VAL A 27 15.31 2.79 -13.07
N GLY A 28 15.32 1.46 -13.05
CA GLY A 28 15.96 0.69 -11.99
C GLY A 28 15.05 0.36 -10.81
N THR A 29 13.81 0.85 -10.78
CA THR A 29 12.82 0.53 -9.74
C THR A 29 11.56 -0.11 -10.33
N ALA A 30 10.83 -0.85 -9.50
CA ALA A 30 9.56 -1.48 -9.83
C ALA A 30 8.40 -0.83 -9.06
N PRO A 31 7.22 -0.69 -9.68
CA PRO A 31 6.03 -0.14 -9.03
C PRO A 31 5.49 -1.07 -7.94
N VAL A 32 5.05 -0.47 -6.83
CA VAL A 32 4.15 -1.09 -5.87
C VAL A 32 2.81 -0.37 -5.95
N TRP A 33 1.76 -1.11 -6.28
CA TRP A 33 0.41 -0.58 -6.43
C TRP A 33 -0.35 -0.62 -5.10
N ARG A 34 -1.25 0.34 -4.91
CA ARG A 34 -2.17 0.39 -3.75
C ARG A 34 -3.61 0.22 -4.23
N LEU A 35 -4.37 -0.57 -3.48
CA LEU A 35 -5.81 -0.74 -3.66
C LEU A 35 -6.55 -0.38 -2.37
N PHE A 36 -7.78 0.10 -2.52
CA PHE A 36 -8.71 0.36 -1.44
C PHE A 36 -9.95 -0.54 -1.55
N ASN A 37 -10.41 -1.11 -0.43
CA ASN A 37 -11.55 -2.04 -0.45
C ASN A 37 -12.94 -1.36 -0.41
N ASP A 38 -12.99 -0.04 -0.24
CA ASP A 38 -14.24 0.75 -0.16
C ASP A 38 -15.23 0.31 0.92
N ARG A 39 -14.73 -0.27 2.01
CA ARG A 39 -15.56 -0.77 3.12
C ARG A 39 -15.73 0.23 4.26
N VAL A 40 -15.73 1.53 3.95
CA VAL A 40 -15.86 2.62 4.94
C VAL A 40 -17.14 2.47 5.75
N ALA A 41 -18.26 2.18 5.09
CA ALA A 41 -19.55 2.01 5.74
C ALA A 41 -19.60 0.81 6.70
N GLN A 42 -18.70 -0.16 6.56
CA GLN A 42 -18.59 -1.32 7.45
C GLN A 42 -17.52 -1.15 8.53
N LEU A 43 -16.86 0.01 8.61
CA LEU A 43 -15.73 0.27 9.51
C LEU A 43 -14.58 -0.74 9.33
N ASP A 44 -14.44 -1.28 8.11
CA ASP A 44 -13.43 -2.27 7.72
C ASP A 44 -12.61 -1.76 6.53
N SER A 45 -12.37 -0.45 6.47
CA SER A 45 -11.54 0.18 5.45
C SER A 45 -10.12 -0.36 5.49
N ASN A 46 -9.63 -0.84 4.34
CA ASN A 46 -8.28 -1.36 4.23
C ASN A 46 -7.60 -0.94 2.93
N HIS A 47 -6.34 -0.54 3.06
CA HIS A 47 -5.42 -0.33 1.96
C HIS A 47 -4.50 -1.53 1.83
N ARG A 48 -4.44 -2.13 0.64
CA ARG A 48 -3.52 -3.23 0.33
C ARG A 48 -2.49 -2.81 -0.71
N PHE A 49 -1.23 -3.08 -0.42
CA PHE A 49 -0.11 -2.89 -1.34
C PHE A 49 0.27 -4.21 -2.00
N VAL A 50 0.52 -4.18 -3.31
CA VAL A 50 0.90 -5.35 -4.11
C VAL A 50 2.01 -4.98 -5.09
N ALA A 51 2.96 -5.89 -5.29
CA ALA A 51 4.09 -5.71 -6.22
C ALA A 51 3.92 -6.48 -7.55
N SER A 52 2.85 -7.27 -7.72
CA SER A 52 2.49 -7.88 -9.01
C SER A 52 1.35 -7.10 -9.66
N GLY A 53 1.56 -6.74 -10.93
CA GLY A 53 0.55 -6.06 -11.74
C GLY A 53 -0.65 -6.97 -12.02
N GLU A 54 -0.43 -8.29 -12.15
CA GLU A 54 -1.54 -9.23 -12.34
C GLU A 54 -2.43 -9.30 -11.10
N THR A 55 -1.84 -9.34 -9.90
CA THR A 55 -2.60 -9.31 -8.65
C THR A 55 -3.38 -8.00 -8.50
N TYR A 56 -2.79 -6.86 -8.89
CA TYR A 56 -3.48 -5.57 -8.89
C TYR A 56 -4.73 -5.60 -9.81
N GLN A 57 -4.58 -6.07 -11.05
CA GLN A 57 -5.70 -6.19 -11.98
C GLN A 57 -6.76 -7.20 -11.51
N ALA A 58 -6.33 -8.34 -10.98
CA ALA A 58 -7.24 -9.37 -10.46
C ALA A 58 -8.05 -8.88 -9.25
N MET A 59 -7.46 -8.08 -8.36
CA MET A 59 -8.17 -7.50 -7.22
C MET A 59 -9.15 -6.41 -7.66
N MET A 60 -8.78 -5.57 -8.63
CA MET A 60 -9.74 -4.62 -9.20
C MET A 60 -10.94 -5.32 -9.84
N ALA A 61 -10.71 -6.43 -10.55
CA ALA A 61 -11.80 -7.27 -11.07
C ALA A 61 -12.70 -7.88 -9.98
N GLN A 62 -12.20 -7.98 -8.74
CA GLN A 62 -12.96 -8.43 -7.57
C GLN A 62 -13.62 -7.28 -6.78
N GLY A 63 -13.61 -6.06 -7.33
CA GLY A 63 -14.31 -4.90 -6.76
C GLY A 63 -13.45 -4.02 -5.85
N TRP A 64 -12.14 -4.25 -5.77
CA TRP A 64 -11.25 -3.29 -5.11
C TRP A 64 -11.03 -2.06 -6.00
N LEU A 65 -10.93 -0.88 -5.39
CA LEU A 65 -10.62 0.36 -6.08
C LEU A 65 -9.10 0.48 -6.26
N GLY A 66 -8.65 0.51 -7.51
CA GLY A 66 -7.24 0.71 -7.84
C GLY A 66 -6.83 2.18 -7.69
N GLU A 67 -5.90 2.47 -6.80
CA GLU A 67 -5.40 3.83 -6.57
C GLU A 67 -4.11 4.14 -7.35
N GLY A 68 -3.56 3.15 -8.07
CA GLY A 68 -2.36 3.29 -8.87
C GLY A 68 -1.08 2.96 -8.11
N VAL A 69 0.05 3.43 -8.65
CA VAL A 69 1.38 3.24 -8.06
C VAL A 69 1.50 4.12 -6.81
N ALA A 70 1.77 3.52 -5.65
CA ALA A 70 1.94 4.25 -4.40
C ALA A 70 3.39 4.61 -4.13
N PHE A 71 4.30 3.70 -4.43
CA PHE A 71 5.75 3.92 -4.31
C PHE A 71 6.51 2.97 -5.23
N CYS A 72 7.80 3.21 -5.35
CA CYS A 72 8.74 2.48 -6.19
C CYS A 72 9.75 1.75 -5.30
N SER A 73 9.86 0.45 -5.51
CA SER A 73 10.80 -0.44 -4.81
C SER A 73 12.02 -0.70 -5.69
N PRO A 74 13.22 -0.88 -5.12
CA PRO A 74 14.33 -1.46 -5.85
C PRO A 74 13.93 -2.81 -6.46
N GLN A 75 14.43 -3.10 -7.67
CA GLN A 75 14.29 -4.42 -8.28
C GLN A 75 15.24 -5.39 -7.57
N SER A 76 14.74 -6.59 -7.27
CA SER A 76 15.52 -7.71 -6.70
C SER A 76 16.33 -8.45 -7.76
#